data_AF-A0AAP7IBL9-F1
#
_entry.id   AF-A0AAP7IBL9-F1
#
_cell.length_a   1.000
_cell.length_b   1.000
_cell.length_c   1.000
_cell.angle_alpha   90.00
_cell.angle_beta   90.00
_cell.angle_gamma   90.00
#
_symmetry.space_group_name_H-M   'P 1'
#
loop_
_entity.id
_entity.type
_entity.pdbx_description
1 polymer ?
#
loop_
_entity_poly.entity_id
_entity_poly.type
_entity_poly.pdbx_seq_one_letter_code
_entity_poly.pdbx_strand_id
1 'polypeptide(L)'
;MKKIIISIILALLVIALIVAGTFLYQSLNSNYKGTKQVSQSNEHNKEKSNGHPPKIDVLAQQFSTDFMNHDTRHGYHKVSKGMHKDKIEAEFGKSEQTIDMAGVKVVKYGNIGVHYTNHKVSRFFIIPEDVNVQQFRQVHGTRTINYEKNTMIYDDNPNNKFSVKVYVGQNGEIKGIESIDQVTGNR
;
A
#
# COMPACT_ATOMS: atom_id res chain seq x y z
N MET A 1 48.50 -7.34 20.58
CA MET A 1 47.12 -7.89 20.46
C MET A 1 46.04 -6.86 20.83
N LYS A 2 45.97 -6.32 22.06
CA LYS A 2 44.96 -5.29 22.45
C LYS A 2 44.93 -4.05 21.53
N LYS A 3 46.08 -3.52 21.12
CA LYS A 3 46.17 -2.37 20.19
C LYS A 3 45.62 -2.66 18.78
N ILE A 4 45.73 -3.90 18.32
CA ILE A 4 45.24 -4.33 16.98
C ILE A 4 43.71 -4.45 17.01
N ILE A 5 43.16 -5.01 18.10
CA ILE A 5 41.72 -5.15 18.30
C ILE A 5 41.04 -3.77 18.39
N ILE A 6 41.64 -2.83 19.12
CA ILE A 6 41.13 -1.44 19.21
C ILE A 6 41.16 -0.76 17.84
N SER A 7 42.20 -0.98 17.04
CA SER A 7 42.31 -0.43 15.68
C SER A 7 41.23 -0.97 14.73
N ILE A 8 40.87 -2.24 14.85
CA ILE A 8 39.82 -2.88 14.04
C ILE A 8 38.43 -2.35 14.43
N ILE A 9 38.15 -2.21 15.73
CA ILE A 9 36.87 -1.67 16.21
C ILE A 9 36.71 -0.21 15.75
N LEU A 10 37.78 0.59 15.81
CA LEU A 10 37.75 1.97 15.34
C LEU A 10 37.50 2.05 13.82
N ALA A 11 38.13 1.17 13.03
CA ALA A 11 37.90 1.10 11.59
C ALA A 11 36.45 0.72 11.23
N LEU A 12 35.86 -0.24 11.95
CA LEU A 12 34.45 -0.62 11.76
C LEU A 12 33.48 0.51 12.13
N LEU A 13 33.80 1.29 13.17
CA LEU A 13 32.98 2.43 13.59
C LEU A 13 33.02 3.56 12.56
N VAL A 14 34.18 3.82 11.95
CA VAL A 14 34.31 4.79 10.85
C VAL A 14 33.50 4.34 9.62
N ILE A 15 33.54 3.05 9.26
CA ILE A 15 32.74 2.51 8.14
C ILE A 15 31.23 2.67 8.42
N ALA A 16 30.77 2.37 9.63
CA ALA A 16 29.37 2.54 10.02
C ALA A 16 28.90 4.01 9.91
N LEU A 17 29.75 4.97 10.29
CA LEU A 17 29.46 6.39 10.17
C LEU A 17 29.38 6.86 8.71
N ILE A 18 30.23 6.33 7.82
CA ILE A 18 30.17 6.65 6.37
C ILE A 18 28.86 6.13 5.76
N VAL A 19 28.45 4.90 6.09
CA VAL A 19 27.19 4.32 5.60
C VAL A 19 25.99 5.12 6.10
N ALA A 20 25.94 5.45 7.40
CA ALA A 20 24.87 6.29 7.95
C ALA A 20 24.84 7.69 7.32
N GLY A 21 26.00 8.30 7.08
CA GLY A 21 26.13 9.61 6.46
C GLY A 21 25.60 9.64 5.01
N THR A 22 25.92 8.62 4.20
CA THR A 22 25.41 8.53 2.82
C THR A 22 23.89 8.31 2.76
N PHE A 23 23.34 7.48 3.66
CA PHE A 23 21.90 7.23 3.75
C PHE A 23 21.13 8.51 4.16
N LEU A 24 21.65 9.27 5.14
CA LEU A 24 21.08 10.55 5.53
C LEU A 24 21.24 11.64 4.45
N TYR A 25 22.38 11.69 3.75
CA TYR A 25 22.60 12.64 2.65
C TYR A 25 21.61 12.41 1.51
N GLN A 26 21.34 11.16 1.14
CA GLN A 26 20.37 10.81 0.10
C GLN A 26 18.92 11.10 0.53
N SER A 27 18.61 10.95 1.82
CA SER A 27 17.31 11.30 2.40
C SER A 27 17.07 12.82 2.49
N LEU A 28 18.11 13.65 2.58
CA LEU A 28 17.98 15.11 2.72
C LEU A 28 18.08 15.87 1.38
N ASN A 29 18.76 15.33 0.37
CA ASN A 29 18.91 15.97 -0.94
C ASN A 29 17.73 15.73 -1.91
N SER A 30 16.68 15.02 -1.50
CA SER A 30 15.52 14.71 -2.35
C SER A 30 14.40 15.76 -2.28
N ASN A 31 14.64 16.95 -1.71
CA ASN A 31 13.69 18.06 -1.77
C ASN A 31 14.33 19.43 -2.06
N TYR A 32 13.84 20.03 -3.16
CA TYR A 32 13.75 21.47 -3.49
C TYR A 32 14.87 22.21 -4.23
N LYS A 33 14.65 22.43 -5.54
CA LYS A 33 14.36 23.72 -6.25
C LYS A 33 14.65 23.52 -7.76
N GLY A 34 13.88 23.96 -8.75
CA GLY A 34 12.84 24.98 -8.83
C GLY A 34 12.99 25.74 -10.16
N THR A 35 12.05 25.53 -11.07
CA THR A 35 11.45 26.44 -12.08
C THR A 35 12.35 27.26 -13.03
N LYS A 36 12.08 27.13 -14.35
CA LYS A 36 12.04 28.26 -15.29
C LYS A 36 10.75 28.20 -16.13
N GLN A 37 10.03 29.32 -16.13
CA GLN A 37 8.87 29.61 -16.98
C GLN A 37 9.27 29.67 -18.46
N VAL A 38 8.31 29.38 -19.36
CA VAL A 38 7.70 30.32 -20.32
C VAL A 38 6.92 29.52 -21.37
N SER A 39 5.61 29.77 -21.47
CA SER A 39 4.91 30.21 -22.69
C SER A 39 3.41 29.98 -22.56
N GLN A 40 2.68 31.09 -22.70
CA GLN A 40 1.24 31.17 -22.84
C GLN A 40 0.86 30.90 -24.30
N SER A 41 0.02 29.91 -24.55
CA SER A 41 -0.84 29.86 -25.74
C SER A 41 -2.13 29.12 -25.41
N ASN A 42 -3.25 29.75 -25.75
CA ASN A 42 -4.59 29.27 -25.49
C ASN A 42 -4.92 28.09 -26.40
N GLU A 43 -5.03 26.89 -25.84
CA GLU A 43 -5.79 25.80 -26.47
C GLU A 43 -6.53 25.01 -25.40
N HIS A 44 -7.80 24.74 -25.69
CA HIS A 44 -8.78 23.99 -24.90
C HIS A 44 -8.27 22.55 -24.60
N ASN A 45 -7.41 22.40 -23.61
CA ASN A 45 -6.84 21.11 -23.21
C ASN A 45 -7.32 20.75 -21.82
N LYS A 46 -8.07 19.64 -21.71
CA LYS A 46 -8.42 18.99 -20.43
C LYS A 46 -7.17 18.92 -19.58
N GLU A 47 -7.15 19.62 -18.45
CA GLU A 47 -6.04 19.57 -17.50
C GLU A 47 -5.69 18.10 -17.22
N LYS A 48 -4.42 17.75 -17.45
CA LYS A 48 -3.87 16.49 -16.94
C LYS A 48 -3.97 16.58 -15.42
N SER A 49 -4.83 15.80 -14.80
CA SER A 49 -4.89 15.69 -13.34
C SER A 49 -3.50 15.33 -12.81
N ASN A 50 -2.88 16.23 -12.05
CA ASN A 50 -1.57 16.02 -11.39
C ASN A 50 -1.71 15.17 -10.12
N GLY A 51 -2.70 14.29 -10.07
CA GLY A 51 -2.88 13.42 -8.92
C GLY A 51 -1.73 12.43 -8.78
N HIS A 52 -1.42 12.07 -7.54
CA HIS A 52 -0.31 11.18 -7.22
C HIS A 52 -0.89 9.91 -6.61
N PRO A 53 -0.88 8.78 -7.34
CA PRO A 53 -1.42 7.56 -6.81
C PRO A 53 -0.58 7.09 -5.62
N PRO A 54 -1.22 6.52 -4.59
CA PRO A 54 -0.54 6.16 -3.36
C PRO A 54 0.37 4.96 -3.56
N LYS A 55 1.52 5.00 -2.87
CA LYS A 55 2.42 3.88 -2.69
C LYS A 55 2.27 3.37 -1.25
N ILE A 56 1.89 2.10 -1.10
CA ILE A 56 1.58 1.49 0.18
C ILE A 56 2.45 0.25 0.33
N ASP A 57 3.40 0.30 1.25
CA ASP A 57 4.15 -0.86 1.67
C ASP A 57 3.34 -1.66 2.68
N VAL A 58 2.79 -2.80 2.23
CA VAL A 58 1.96 -3.66 3.07
C VAL A 58 2.77 -4.48 4.07
N LEU A 59 4.10 -4.45 4.01
CA LEU A 59 5.00 -5.10 4.97
C LEU A 59 5.52 -4.12 6.03
N ALA A 60 5.27 -2.82 5.87
CA ALA A 60 5.64 -1.81 6.85
C ALA A 60 4.79 -1.92 8.13
N GLN A 61 5.41 -1.65 9.28
CA GLN A 61 4.72 -1.61 10.57
C GLN A 61 3.53 -0.64 10.58
N GLN A 62 3.63 0.46 9.84
CA GLN A 62 2.54 1.44 9.71
C GLN A 62 1.29 0.81 9.08
N PHE A 63 1.46 -0.07 8.09
CA PHE A 63 0.33 -0.78 7.49
C PHE A 63 -0.32 -1.73 8.50
N SER A 64 0.46 -2.44 9.30
CA SER A 64 -0.07 -3.28 10.38
C SER A 64 -0.91 -2.45 11.36
N THR A 65 -0.40 -1.29 11.78
CA THR A 65 -1.09 -0.42 12.75
C THR A 65 -2.36 0.21 12.17
N ASP A 66 -2.27 0.81 10.98
CA ASP A 66 -3.33 1.66 10.44
C ASP A 66 -4.36 0.91 9.59
N PHE A 67 -4.02 -0.29 9.11
CA PHE A 67 -4.90 -1.08 8.26
C PHE A 67 -5.24 -2.43 8.88
N MET A 68 -4.24 -3.22 9.27
CA MET A 68 -4.50 -4.58 9.77
C MET A 68 -5.21 -4.57 11.13
N ASN A 69 -4.86 -3.61 11.98
CA ASN A 69 -5.35 -3.50 13.35
C ASN A 69 -6.37 -2.36 13.55
N HIS A 70 -6.90 -1.79 12.47
CA HIS A 70 -7.86 -0.70 12.52
C HIS A 70 -9.08 -0.95 11.61
N ASP A 71 -10.26 -0.46 12.02
CA ASP A 71 -11.46 -0.56 11.21
C ASP A 71 -11.40 0.41 10.03
N THR A 72 -10.94 -0.10 8.90
CA THR A 72 -10.81 0.67 7.64
C THR A 72 -11.93 0.37 6.65
N ARG A 73 -13.00 -0.35 7.03
CA ARG A 73 -14.06 -0.78 6.08
C ARG A 73 -14.73 0.36 5.31
N HIS A 74 -14.72 1.57 5.87
CA HIS A 74 -15.38 2.74 5.28
C HIS A 74 -14.42 3.70 4.58
N GLY A 75 -13.12 3.61 4.85
CA GLY A 75 -12.11 4.42 4.18
C GLY A 75 -10.70 4.15 4.66
N TYR A 76 -9.75 4.38 3.76
CA TYR A 76 -8.32 4.29 4.00
C TYR A 76 -7.58 5.10 2.93
N HIS A 77 -6.52 5.80 3.32
CA HIS A 77 -5.59 6.48 2.40
C HIS A 77 -6.29 7.36 1.35
N LYS A 78 -7.18 8.24 1.81
CA LYS A 78 -8.00 9.19 1.02
C LYS A 78 -9.06 8.56 0.10
N VAL A 79 -9.26 7.24 0.17
CA VAL A 79 -10.43 6.59 -0.42
C VAL A 79 -11.48 6.34 0.66
N SER A 80 -12.74 6.55 0.32
CA SER A 80 -13.86 6.20 1.19
C SER A 80 -15.04 5.69 0.38
N LYS A 81 -15.81 4.76 0.95
CA LYS A 81 -17.06 4.29 0.34
C LYS A 81 -17.98 5.50 0.09
N GLY A 82 -18.64 5.51 -1.07
CA GLY A 82 -19.52 6.59 -1.51
C GLY A 82 -18.83 7.77 -2.20
N MET A 83 -17.49 7.86 -2.17
CA MET A 83 -16.75 8.88 -2.91
C MET A 83 -17.00 8.75 -4.42
N HIS A 84 -17.15 9.86 -5.14
CA HIS A 84 -17.29 9.80 -6.59
C HIS A 84 -15.95 9.56 -7.29
N LYS A 85 -16.02 8.91 -8.46
CA LYS A 85 -14.85 8.57 -9.29
C LYS A 85 -14.02 9.81 -9.69
N ASP A 86 -14.67 10.93 -9.98
CA ASP A 86 -14.01 12.20 -10.31
C ASP A 86 -13.13 12.73 -9.16
N LYS A 87 -13.58 12.60 -7.90
CA LYS A 87 -12.78 12.95 -6.73
C LYS A 87 -11.57 12.04 -6.57
N ILE A 88 -11.73 10.75 -6.85
CA ILE A 88 -10.60 9.80 -6.83
C ILE A 88 -9.58 10.17 -7.92
N GLU A 89 -10.04 10.48 -9.14
CA GLU A 89 -9.15 10.86 -10.25
C GLU A 89 -8.49 12.22 -10.04
N ALA A 90 -9.16 13.15 -9.34
CA ALA A 90 -8.54 14.40 -8.91
C ALA A 90 -7.40 14.16 -7.91
N GLU A 91 -7.55 13.21 -6.98
CA GLU A 91 -6.56 12.90 -5.96
C GLU A 91 -5.39 12.06 -6.51
N PHE A 92 -5.69 10.99 -7.24
CA PHE A 92 -4.70 9.98 -7.66
C PHE A 92 -4.28 10.08 -9.12
N GLY A 93 -4.95 10.92 -9.90
CA GLY A 93 -4.71 11.01 -11.32
C GLY A 93 -5.50 9.96 -12.10
N LYS A 94 -5.12 9.77 -13.36
CA LYS A 94 -5.78 8.78 -14.22
C LYS A 94 -5.46 7.36 -13.75
N SER A 95 -6.46 6.48 -13.85
CA SER A 95 -6.27 5.06 -13.55
C SER A 95 -5.23 4.42 -14.44
N GLU A 96 -4.46 3.49 -13.89
CA GLU A 96 -3.44 2.72 -14.62
C GLU A 96 -4.08 1.63 -15.49
N GLN A 97 -4.97 0.85 -14.89
CA GLN A 97 -5.61 -0.31 -15.54
C GLN A 97 -6.88 -0.72 -14.81
N THR A 98 -7.65 -1.62 -15.42
CA THR A 98 -8.76 -2.32 -14.78
C THR A 98 -8.42 -3.80 -14.67
N ILE A 99 -8.57 -4.37 -13.48
CA ILE A 99 -8.30 -5.78 -13.18
C ILE A 99 -9.55 -6.47 -12.65
N ASP A 100 -9.58 -7.80 -12.72
CA ASP A 100 -10.57 -8.62 -12.04
C ASP A 100 -10.07 -9.01 -10.64
N MET A 101 -10.86 -8.72 -9.61
CA MET A 101 -10.56 -9.10 -8.24
C MET A 101 -11.86 -9.32 -7.46
N ALA A 102 -11.92 -10.41 -6.68
CA ALA A 102 -13.08 -10.74 -5.87
C ALA A 102 -14.41 -10.75 -6.67
N GLY A 103 -14.37 -11.22 -7.92
CA GLY A 103 -15.52 -11.30 -8.83
C GLY A 103 -16.02 -9.97 -9.38
N VAL A 104 -15.29 -8.87 -9.19
CA VAL A 104 -15.67 -7.53 -9.68
C VAL A 104 -14.54 -6.86 -10.47
N LYS A 105 -14.91 -5.92 -11.34
CA LYS A 105 -13.96 -5.04 -12.03
C LYS A 105 -13.45 -3.97 -11.09
N VAL A 106 -12.13 -3.89 -10.94
CA VAL A 106 -11.44 -2.97 -10.04
C VAL A 106 -10.52 -2.07 -10.85
N VAL A 107 -10.69 -0.76 -10.71
CA VAL A 107 -9.86 0.26 -11.34
C VAL A 107 -8.66 0.56 -10.44
N LYS A 108 -7.43 0.36 -10.94
CA LYS A 108 -6.18 0.52 -10.18
C LYS A 108 -5.65 1.96 -10.29
N TYR A 109 -5.23 2.50 -9.14
CA TYR A 109 -4.53 3.77 -8.93
C TYR A 109 -3.36 3.51 -7.96
N GLY A 110 -2.16 3.22 -8.46
CA GLY A 110 -1.04 2.76 -7.63
C GLY A 110 -1.42 1.54 -6.79
N ASN A 111 -1.12 1.56 -5.50
CA ASN A 111 -1.47 0.44 -4.61
C ASN A 111 -2.93 0.44 -4.13
N ILE A 112 -3.82 1.25 -4.74
CA ILE A 112 -5.25 1.22 -4.44
C ILE A 112 -6.05 0.73 -5.65
N GLY A 113 -6.92 -0.25 -5.41
CA GLY A 113 -7.95 -0.67 -6.35
C GLY A 113 -9.32 -0.19 -5.91
N VAL A 114 -10.14 0.31 -6.84
CA VAL A 114 -11.49 0.80 -6.55
C VAL A 114 -12.52 0.12 -7.45
N HIS A 115 -13.56 -0.45 -6.84
CA HIS A 115 -14.75 -0.89 -7.56
C HIS A 115 -15.84 0.19 -7.46
N TYR A 116 -16.33 0.64 -8.61
CA TYR A 116 -17.36 1.66 -8.69
C TYR A 116 -18.74 1.06 -9.01
N THR A 117 -19.76 1.53 -8.30
CA THR A 117 -21.17 1.37 -8.65
C THR A 117 -21.78 2.75 -8.79
N ASN A 118 -22.47 3.03 -9.91
CA ASN A 118 -23.05 4.36 -10.19
C ASN A 118 -22.06 5.51 -9.97
N HIS A 119 -20.85 5.36 -10.50
CA HIS A 119 -19.72 6.31 -10.36
C HIS A 119 -19.25 6.57 -8.93
N LYS A 120 -19.70 5.78 -7.94
CA LYS A 120 -19.29 5.90 -6.53
C LYS A 120 -18.51 4.68 -6.07
N VAL A 121 -17.53 4.89 -5.19
CA VAL A 121 -16.76 3.84 -4.54
C VAL A 121 -17.72 2.94 -3.77
N SER A 122 -17.80 1.67 -4.16
CA SER A 122 -18.61 0.66 -3.47
C SER A 122 -17.72 -0.29 -2.66
N ARG A 123 -16.54 -0.62 -3.21
CA ARG A 123 -15.48 -1.39 -2.57
C ARG A 123 -14.13 -0.78 -2.94
N PHE A 124 -13.15 -0.96 -2.08
CA PHE A 124 -11.77 -0.61 -2.38
C PHE A 124 -10.83 -1.64 -1.74
N PHE A 125 -9.63 -1.72 -2.29
CA PHE A 125 -8.65 -2.75 -2.01
C PHE A 125 -7.26 -2.13 -1.98
N ILE A 126 -6.38 -2.69 -1.17
CA ILE A 126 -4.95 -2.43 -1.26
C ILE A 126 -4.34 -3.49 -2.17
N ILE A 127 -3.71 -3.07 -3.26
CA ILE A 127 -3.09 -3.92 -4.26
C ILE A 127 -1.57 -3.76 -4.12
N PRO A 128 -0.90 -4.63 -3.35
CA PRO A 128 0.55 -4.55 -3.20
C PRO A 128 1.28 -4.93 -4.49
N GLU A 129 2.51 -4.47 -4.60
CA GLU A 129 3.43 -4.86 -5.66
C GLU A 129 4.48 -5.81 -5.07
N ASP A 130 4.75 -6.92 -5.75
CA ASP A 130 5.83 -7.86 -5.44
C ASP A 130 5.83 -8.45 -4.00
N VAL A 131 4.65 -8.62 -3.41
CA VAL A 131 4.49 -9.28 -2.10
C VAL A 131 3.86 -10.67 -2.27
N ASN A 132 4.51 -11.68 -1.68
CA ASN A 132 3.98 -13.04 -1.60
C ASN A 132 3.46 -13.40 -0.20
N VAL A 133 2.74 -14.53 -0.12
CA VAL A 133 2.15 -15.05 1.13
C VAL A 133 3.19 -15.25 2.22
N GLN A 134 4.39 -15.73 1.89
CA GLN A 134 5.41 -16.01 2.90
C GLN A 134 5.89 -14.72 3.56
N GLN A 135 6.21 -13.69 2.76
CA GLN A 135 6.59 -12.37 3.26
C GLN A 135 5.47 -11.75 4.10
N PHE A 136 4.24 -11.82 3.61
CA PHE A 136 3.08 -11.29 4.32
C PHE A 136 2.87 -11.96 5.68
N ARG A 137 3.02 -13.29 5.76
CA ARG A 137 2.91 -14.06 7.01
C ARG A 137 4.03 -13.78 8.01
N GLN A 138 5.23 -13.46 7.53
CA GLN A 138 6.35 -13.09 8.41
C GLN A 138 6.05 -11.82 9.21
N VAL A 139 5.30 -10.87 8.61
CA VAL A 139 4.96 -9.60 9.25
C VAL A 139 3.65 -9.69 10.02
N HIS A 140 2.61 -10.25 9.42
CA HIS A 140 1.24 -10.19 9.96
C HIS A 140 0.79 -11.46 10.67
N GLY A 141 1.64 -12.49 10.72
CA GLY A 141 1.31 -13.78 11.29
C GLY A 141 0.72 -14.77 10.28
N THR A 142 0.68 -16.04 10.69
CA THR A 142 0.25 -17.14 9.82
C THR A 142 -1.26 -17.33 9.87
N ARG A 143 -1.89 -17.42 8.69
CA ARG A 143 -3.29 -17.76 8.50
C ARG A 143 -3.45 -18.86 7.46
N THR A 144 -4.42 -19.75 7.67
CA THR A 144 -4.77 -20.80 6.71
C THR A 144 -5.37 -20.18 5.45
N ILE A 145 -4.94 -20.66 4.28
CA ILE A 145 -5.57 -20.27 3.01
C ILE A 145 -6.83 -21.11 2.86
N ASN A 146 -7.97 -20.45 2.65
CA ASN A 146 -9.13 -21.10 2.09
C ASN A 146 -8.89 -21.24 0.58
N TYR A 147 -8.55 -22.44 0.12
CA TYR A 147 -8.22 -22.72 -1.28
C TYR A 147 -9.41 -22.62 -2.23
N GLU A 148 -10.64 -22.82 -1.76
CA GLU A 148 -11.84 -22.64 -2.59
C GLU A 148 -12.03 -21.17 -2.96
N LYS A 149 -11.71 -20.27 -2.03
CA LYS A 149 -11.89 -18.82 -2.19
C LYS A 149 -10.60 -18.11 -2.57
N ASN A 150 -9.46 -18.79 -2.51
CA ASN A 150 -8.11 -18.22 -2.62
C ASN A 150 -7.92 -17.01 -1.68
N THR A 151 -8.32 -17.15 -0.42
CA THR A 151 -8.22 -16.07 0.57
C THR A 151 -7.66 -16.52 1.91
N MET A 152 -6.98 -15.61 2.60
CA MET A 152 -6.69 -15.70 4.04
C MET A 152 -7.51 -14.67 4.81
N ILE A 153 -7.96 -15.01 6.02
CA ILE A 153 -8.68 -14.10 6.92
C ILE A 153 -7.81 -13.80 8.14
N TYR A 154 -7.52 -12.51 8.32
CA TYR A 154 -6.86 -11.94 9.48
C TYR A 154 -7.93 -11.31 10.38
N ASP A 155 -8.06 -11.87 11.57
CA ASP A 155 -9.03 -11.50 12.59
C ASP A 155 -8.42 -11.94 13.91
N ASP A 156 -7.58 -11.08 14.50
CA ASP A 156 -6.86 -11.37 15.73
C ASP A 156 -7.70 -11.03 16.98
N ASN A 157 -8.79 -10.26 16.82
CA ASN A 157 -9.66 -9.85 17.90
C ASN A 157 -11.13 -10.14 17.56
N PRO A 158 -11.74 -11.21 18.12
CA PRO A 158 -13.14 -11.54 17.86
C PRO A 158 -14.15 -10.48 18.36
N ASN A 159 -13.70 -9.46 19.08
CA ASN A 159 -14.55 -8.37 19.55
C ASN A 159 -14.50 -7.13 18.65
N ASN A 160 -13.63 -7.11 17.63
CA ASN A 160 -13.64 -6.04 16.64
C ASN A 160 -14.83 -6.22 15.69
N LYS A 161 -15.20 -5.17 14.94
CA LYS A 161 -16.34 -5.22 14.00
C LYS A 161 -15.90 -5.54 12.57
N PHE A 162 -14.65 -5.93 12.37
CA PHE A 162 -14.04 -6.07 11.04
C PHE A 162 -13.03 -7.22 11.00
N SER A 163 -12.87 -7.82 9.82
CA SER A 163 -11.75 -8.72 9.53
C SER A 163 -10.99 -8.17 8.32
N VAL A 164 -9.72 -8.55 8.17
CA VAL A 164 -8.97 -8.26 6.94
C VAL A 164 -8.91 -9.51 6.08
N LYS A 165 -9.48 -9.41 4.88
CA LYS A 165 -9.45 -10.45 3.87
C LYS A 165 -8.30 -10.17 2.90
N VAL A 166 -7.43 -11.16 2.75
CA VAL A 166 -6.30 -11.14 1.84
C VAL A 166 -6.58 -12.10 0.69
N TYR A 167 -6.60 -11.59 -0.54
CA TYR A 167 -6.77 -12.36 -1.77
C TYR A 167 -5.41 -12.85 -2.26
N VAL A 168 -5.30 -14.15 -2.53
CA VAL A 168 -4.07 -14.83 -2.91
C VAL A 168 -4.18 -15.29 -4.36
N GLY A 169 -3.13 -15.06 -5.15
CA GLY A 169 -3.03 -15.56 -6.51
C GLY A 169 -2.58 -17.02 -6.56
N GLN A 170 -2.70 -17.63 -7.74
CA GLN A 170 -2.31 -19.04 -7.94
C GLN A 170 -0.83 -19.30 -7.68
N ASN A 171 0.02 -18.28 -7.85
CA ASN A 171 1.47 -18.39 -7.64
C ASN A 171 1.88 -17.98 -6.22
N GLY A 172 0.92 -17.78 -5.30
CA GLY A 172 1.18 -17.38 -3.93
C GLY A 172 1.50 -15.89 -3.75
N GLU A 173 1.26 -15.07 -4.77
CA GLU A 173 1.30 -13.61 -4.66
C GLU A 173 0.07 -13.04 -3.95
N ILE A 174 0.22 -11.93 -3.23
CA ILE A 174 -0.92 -11.20 -2.66
C ILE A 174 -1.52 -10.32 -3.75
N LYS A 175 -2.77 -10.59 -4.14
CA LYS A 175 -3.48 -9.86 -5.20
C LYS A 175 -4.22 -8.63 -4.69
N GLY A 176 -4.67 -8.69 -3.44
CA GLY A 176 -5.44 -7.61 -2.85
C GLY A 176 -5.72 -7.84 -1.38
N ILE A 177 -5.98 -6.75 -0.67
CA ILE A 177 -6.28 -6.74 0.75
C ILE A 177 -7.49 -5.83 0.95
N GLU A 178 -8.50 -6.31 1.67
CA GLU A 178 -9.75 -5.59 1.91
C GLU A 178 -10.16 -5.74 3.37
N SER A 179 -10.53 -4.63 4.01
CA SER A 179 -11.21 -4.67 5.29
C SER A 179 -12.70 -4.94 5.06
N ILE A 180 -13.22 -5.98 5.69
CA ILE A 180 -14.59 -6.49 5.54
C ILE A 180 -15.28 -6.57 6.89
N ASP A 181 -16.60 -6.70 6.88
CA ASP A 181 -17.34 -7.04 8.09
C ASP A 181 -16.77 -8.28 8.75
N GLN A 182 -16.82 -8.30 10.07
CA GLN A 182 -16.27 -9.39 10.86
C GLN A 182 -16.83 -10.74 10.41
N VAL A 183 -15.94 -11.68 10.10
CA VAL A 183 -16.34 -13.04 9.74
C VAL A 183 -16.63 -13.83 11.02
N THR A 184 -17.92 -14.11 11.26
CA THR A 184 -18.37 -14.95 12.37
C THR A 184 -18.52 -16.39 11.87
N GLY A 185 -17.54 -17.27 12.12
CA GLY A 185 -17.67 -18.70 11.80
C GLY A 185 -16.34 -19.46 11.65
N ASN A 186 -16.22 -20.56 12.41
CA ASN A 186 -15.17 -21.59 12.49
C ASN A 186 -13.76 -21.16 12.06
N ARG A 187 -13.04 -20.62 13.05
CA ARG A 187 -11.58 -20.49 13.04
C ARG A 187 -10.91 -21.86 12.99
#